data_AF-A0AA36JIM9-F1
#
_entry.id   AF-A0AA36JIM9-F1
#
_cell.length_a   1.000
_cell.length_b   1.000
_cell.length_c   1.000
_cell.angle_alpha   90.00
_cell.angle_beta   90.00
_cell.angle_gamma   90.00
#
_symmetry.space_group_name_H-M   'P 1'
#
loop_
_entity.id
_entity.type
_entity.pdbx_description
1 polymer ?
#
loop_
_entity_poly.entity_id
_entity_poly.type
_entity_poly.pdbx_seq_one_letter_code
_entity_poly.pdbx_strand_id
1 'polypeptide(L)'
;MSSGKLRPEDPEAQEMTYAAASSPDLLRAIEALTGPENVRGCCVNAERGHLQALQNVVGWTIGGFDTRPVPEAEEQKQKDRLQILLSYRQEAPEERPRVRMYDFLCDTLFQIPMRPVGPEVIVPDFRDLHGQLVTPQWMEADFSGWKEGELPRPKPVFAANRYPYQLPERPASHALQRAAQHWLLWYCHYPWEEVPDFPDDQIDEDVRREIQLVATANGFKKVDYIWYRNPSASVPDLFHVQVFWIVPEEAEALAPAAMPDVAF
;
A
#
# COMPACT_ATOMS: atom_id res chain seq x y z
N MET A 1 18.30 15.78 -19.99
CA MET A 1 19.13 14.68 -19.46
C MET A 1 18.21 13.80 -18.63
N SER A 2 17.90 12.59 -19.06
CA SER A 2 17.14 11.65 -18.24
C SER A 2 18.05 11.25 -17.09
N SER A 3 17.75 11.65 -15.85
CA SER A 3 18.46 11.11 -14.70
C SER A 3 18.22 9.60 -14.69
N GLY A 4 19.24 8.82 -15.06
CA GLY A 4 19.16 7.36 -14.97
C GLY A 4 18.80 6.98 -13.53
N LYS A 5 17.94 5.98 -13.35
CA LYS A 5 17.68 5.44 -12.00
C LYS A 5 18.98 4.86 -11.47
N LEU A 6 19.52 5.44 -10.38
CA LEU A 6 20.66 4.88 -9.66
C LEU A 6 20.37 3.44 -9.25
N ARG A 7 21.35 2.58 -9.49
CA ARG A 7 21.39 1.16 -9.10
C ARG A 7 22.19 0.98 -7.80
N PRO A 8 21.97 -0.10 -7.03
CA PRO A 8 22.68 -0.32 -5.77
C PRO A 8 24.22 -0.33 -5.89
N GLU A 9 24.76 -0.76 -7.03
CA GLU A 9 26.19 -0.80 -7.32
C GLU A 9 26.81 0.55 -7.69
N ASP A 10 25.98 1.57 -7.96
CA ASP A 10 26.49 2.88 -8.35
C ASP A 10 27.11 3.60 -7.11
N PRO A 11 28.29 4.25 -7.23
CA PRO A 11 28.98 4.83 -6.07
C PRO A 11 28.14 5.82 -5.25
N GLU A 12 27.29 6.61 -5.91
CA GLU A 12 26.38 7.56 -5.26
C GLU A 12 25.34 6.84 -4.40
N ALA A 13 24.77 5.73 -4.88
CA ALA A 13 23.82 4.93 -4.11
C ALA A 13 24.50 4.27 -2.89
N GLN A 14 25.74 3.82 -3.05
CA GLN A 14 26.55 3.28 -1.95
C GLN A 14 26.83 4.35 -0.89
N GLU A 15 27.24 5.56 -1.30
CA GLU A 15 27.48 6.68 -0.38
C GLU A 15 26.23 7.04 0.42
N MET A 16 25.07 7.18 -0.24
CA MET A 16 23.78 7.42 0.43
C MET A 16 23.44 6.32 1.44
N THR A 17 23.69 5.05 1.07
CA THR A 17 23.42 3.89 1.94
C THR A 17 24.36 3.88 3.15
N TYR A 18 25.65 4.15 2.96
CA TYR A 18 26.64 4.20 4.05
C TYR A 18 26.37 5.36 5.01
N ALA A 19 25.98 6.52 4.50
CA ALA A 19 25.58 7.65 5.33
C ALA A 19 24.37 7.30 6.20
N ALA A 20 23.38 6.63 5.64
CA ALA A 20 22.19 6.20 6.37
C ALA A 20 22.44 5.05 7.37
N ALA A 21 23.46 4.22 7.15
CA ALA A 21 23.78 3.05 7.97
C ALA A 21 24.15 3.37 9.43
N SER A 22 24.56 4.60 9.72
CA SER A 22 24.83 5.07 11.09
C SER A 22 23.81 6.11 11.58
N SER A 23 22.71 6.30 10.85
CA SER A 23 21.74 7.34 11.16
C SER A 23 20.91 6.99 12.41
N PRO A 24 20.46 8.00 13.19
CA PRO A 24 19.53 7.79 14.30
C PRO A 24 18.23 7.11 13.85
N ASP A 25 17.75 7.37 12.64
CA ASP A 25 16.53 6.75 12.09
C ASP A 25 16.68 5.24 11.95
N LEU A 26 17.80 4.77 11.40
CA LEU A 26 18.05 3.35 11.26
C LEU A 26 18.22 2.66 12.62
N LEU A 27 18.95 3.29 13.55
CA LEU A 27 19.14 2.73 14.89
C LEU A 27 17.81 2.57 15.64
N ARG A 28 16.92 3.57 15.56
CA ARG A 28 15.56 3.49 16.13
C ARG A 28 14.73 2.37 15.50
N ALA A 29 14.81 2.19 14.19
CA ALA A 29 14.10 1.10 13.50
C ALA A 29 14.61 -0.27 13.95
N ILE A 30 15.94 -0.45 14.08
CA ILE A 30 16.54 -1.70 14.57
C ILE A 30 16.13 -1.97 16.01
N GLU A 31 16.15 -0.95 16.88
CA GLU A 31 15.71 -1.07 18.27
C GLU A 31 14.24 -1.52 18.34
N ALA A 32 13.35 -0.88 17.58
CA ALA A 32 11.94 -1.26 17.52
C ALA A 32 11.73 -2.70 17.03
N LEU A 33 12.49 -3.14 16.01
CA LEU A 33 12.40 -4.48 15.42
C LEU A 33 13.06 -5.58 16.29
N THR A 34 13.93 -5.20 17.23
CA THR A 34 14.61 -6.14 18.14
C THR A 34 14.04 -6.11 19.56
N GLY A 35 13.02 -5.29 19.81
CA GLY A 35 12.31 -5.21 21.07
C GLY A 35 11.66 -6.53 21.52
N PRO A 36 11.25 -6.61 22.80
CA PRO A 36 10.65 -7.81 23.39
C PRO A 36 9.17 -8.01 23.03
N GLU A 37 8.54 -7.05 22.33
CA GLU A 37 7.13 -7.10 22.00
C GLU A 37 6.81 -8.21 20.98
N ASN A 38 5.55 -8.67 20.99
CA ASN A 38 5.07 -9.61 19.98
C ASN A 38 4.86 -8.91 18.62
N VAL A 39 4.41 -7.66 18.64
CA VAL A 39 4.22 -6.85 17.43
C VAL A 39 5.29 -5.76 17.44
N ARG A 40 6.27 -5.87 16.57
CA ARG A 40 7.48 -5.03 16.57
C ARG A 40 7.53 -4.23 15.28
N GLY A 41 7.83 -2.94 15.36
CA GLY A 41 7.83 -2.11 14.18
C GLY A 41 7.60 -0.64 14.47
N CYS A 42 7.79 0.16 13.43
CA CYS A 42 7.66 1.61 13.50
C CYS A 42 7.58 2.24 12.09
N CYS A 43 7.34 3.56 12.07
CA CYS A 43 7.61 4.42 10.91
C CYS A 43 9.11 4.40 10.57
N VAL A 44 9.45 4.38 9.29
CA VAL A 44 10.84 4.50 8.81
C VAL A 44 10.99 5.62 7.79
N ASN A 45 12.22 6.11 7.66
CA ASN A 45 12.57 7.14 6.69
C ASN A 45 12.46 6.59 5.25
N ALA A 46 11.67 7.23 4.41
CA ALA A 46 11.36 6.81 3.04
C ALA A 46 12.49 7.12 2.02
N GLU A 47 13.56 7.79 2.45
CA GLU A 47 14.70 8.08 1.57
C GLU A 47 15.40 6.79 1.11
N ARG A 48 15.83 6.77 -0.15
CA ARG A 48 16.39 5.57 -0.80
C ARG A 48 17.59 5.01 -0.02
N GLY A 49 18.49 5.86 0.47
CA GLY A 49 19.64 5.43 1.27
C GLY A 49 19.22 4.74 2.58
N HIS A 50 18.20 5.26 3.26
CA HIS A 50 17.68 4.70 4.51
C HIS A 50 16.97 3.37 4.29
N LEU A 51 16.10 3.27 3.28
CA LEU A 51 15.44 2.00 2.93
C LEU A 51 16.46 0.94 2.53
N GLN A 52 17.49 1.29 1.74
CA GLN A 52 18.55 0.36 1.38
C GLN A 52 19.38 -0.08 2.60
N ALA A 53 19.73 0.85 3.49
CA ALA A 53 20.50 0.52 4.69
C ALA A 53 19.71 -0.39 5.63
N LEU A 54 18.42 -0.12 5.82
CA LEU A 54 17.53 -1.00 6.59
C LEU A 54 17.44 -2.38 5.96
N GLN A 55 17.23 -2.45 4.64
CA GLN A 55 17.18 -3.71 3.92
C GLN A 55 18.47 -4.53 4.05
N ASN A 56 19.64 -3.88 4.02
CA ASN A 56 20.92 -4.55 4.21
C ASN A 56 21.06 -5.16 5.63
N VAL A 57 20.39 -4.59 6.63
CA VAL A 57 20.44 -5.07 8.02
C VAL A 57 19.41 -6.17 8.28
N VAL A 58 18.16 -5.98 7.87
CA VAL A 58 17.06 -6.89 8.23
C VAL A 58 16.75 -7.91 7.14
N GLY A 59 17.08 -7.61 5.88
CA GLY A 59 17.05 -8.56 4.76
C GLY A 59 15.67 -8.89 4.19
N TRP A 60 14.57 -8.32 4.70
CA TRP A 60 13.20 -8.66 4.26
C TRP A 60 12.36 -7.46 3.81
N THR A 61 12.82 -6.23 4.03
CA THR A 61 12.13 -5.01 3.61
C THR A 61 12.40 -4.71 2.12
N ILE A 62 11.90 -3.58 1.64
CA ILE A 62 12.29 -3.06 0.33
C ILE A 62 13.66 -2.39 0.38
N GLY A 63 14.45 -2.53 -0.67
CA GLY A 63 15.65 -1.72 -0.86
C GLY A 63 15.35 -0.40 -1.59
N GLY A 64 16.13 0.64 -1.33
CA GLY A 64 15.91 1.94 -1.96
C GLY A 64 16.26 2.00 -3.44
N PHE A 65 17.06 1.06 -3.95
CA PHE A 65 17.63 1.13 -5.31
C PHE A 65 17.26 -0.04 -6.23
N ASP A 66 16.78 -1.15 -5.68
CA ASP A 66 16.44 -2.39 -6.39
C ASP A 66 14.95 -2.71 -6.44
N THR A 67 14.11 -1.97 -5.70
CA THR A 67 12.67 -2.21 -5.63
C THR A 67 11.97 -2.05 -6.98
N ARG A 68 11.25 -3.10 -7.39
CA ARG A 68 10.43 -3.13 -8.60
C ARG A 68 9.11 -3.87 -8.32
N PRO A 69 8.00 -3.49 -8.96
CA PRO A 69 6.84 -4.36 -9.04
C PRO A 69 7.21 -5.70 -9.67
N VAL A 70 6.56 -6.79 -9.26
CA VAL A 70 6.68 -8.07 -9.97
C VAL A 70 6.10 -7.93 -11.39
N PRO A 71 6.63 -8.63 -12.42
CA PRO A 71 6.17 -8.48 -13.80
C PRO A 71 4.66 -8.64 -13.98
N GLU A 72 4.07 -9.61 -13.29
CA GLU A 72 2.63 -9.88 -13.28
C GLU A 72 1.82 -8.71 -12.69
N ALA A 73 2.38 -8.02 -11.69
CA ALA A 73 1.76 -6.85 -11.08
C ALA A 73 1.78 -5.64 -12.02
N GLU A 74 2.83 -5.49 -12.82
CA GLU A 74 2.87 -4.42 -13.83
C GLU A 74 1.84 -4.67 -14.92
N GLU A 75 1.70 -5.91 -15.42
CA GLU A 75 0.64 -6.27 -16.37
C GLU A 75 -0.76 -6.02 -15.80
N GLN A 76 -1.00 -6.47 -14.56
CA GLN A 76 -2.26 -6.25 -13.86
C GLN A 76 -2.57 -4.76 -13.70
N LYS A 77 -1.55 -3.96 -13.35
CA LYS A 77 -1.67 -2.50 -13.24
C LYS A 77 -2.06 -1.84 -14.57
N GLN A 78 -1.52 -2.29 -15.69
CA GLN A 78 -1.89 -1.77 -17.01
C GLN A 78 -3.34 -2.16 -17.37
N LYS A 79 -3.75 -3.40 -17.08
CA LYS A 79 -5.14 -3.86 -17.26
C LYS A 79 -6.12 -3.04 -16.43
N ASP A 80 -5.84 -2.87 -15.13
CA ASP A 80 -6.68 -2.09 -14.24
C ASP A 80 -6.74 -0.62 -14.66
N ARG A 81 -5.61 -0.03 -15.08
CA ARG A 81 -5.59 1.35 -15.60
C ARG A 81 -6.53 1.54 -16.78
N LEU A 82 -6.55 0.60 -17.73
CA LEU A 82 -7.47 0.66 -18.87
C LEU A 82 -8.92 0.56 -18.39
N GLN A 83 -9.22 -0.40 -17.51
CA GLN A 83 -10.57 -0.54 -16.95
C GLN A 83 -11.01 0.73 -16.23
N ILE A 84 -10.09 1.36 -15.49
CA ILE A 84 -10.35 2.59 -14.75
C ILE A 84 -10.71 3.74 -15.70
N LEU A 85 -9.90 3.93 -16.75
CA LEU A 85 -10.15 4.95 -17.78
C LEU A 85 -11.52 4.79 -18.47
N LEU A 86 -12.00 3.55 -18.61
CA LEU A 86 -13.25 3.24 -19.29
C LEU A 86 -14.49 3.29 -18.36
N SER A 87 -14.31 3.16 -17.05
CA SER A 87 -15.44 2.95 -16.12
C SER A 87 -15.59 4.04 -15.07
N TYR A 88 -14.57 4.84 -14.81
CA TYR A 88 -14.58 5.82 -13.73
C TYR A 88 -14.27 7.21 -14.26
N ARG A 89 -14.91 8.20 -13.64
CA ARG A 89 -14.74 9.62 -13.97
C ARG A 89 -13.27 9.99 -14.07
N GLN A 90 -12.90 10.62 -15.18
CA GLN A 90 -11.59 11.26 -15.35
C GLN A 90 -11.78 12.78 -15.49
N GLU A 91 -10.72 13.53 -15.22
CA GLU A 91 -10.70 14.95 -15.52
C GLU A 91 -10.44 15.18 -17.01
N ALA A 92 -10.68 16.42 -17.48
CA ALA A 92 -10.35 16.80 -18.84
C ALA A 92 -8.86 16.51 -19.12
N PRO A 93 -8.51 16.03 -20.32
CA PRO A 93 -7.15 15.60 -20.62
C PRO A 93 -6.17 16.77 -20.47
N GLU A 94 -5.27 16.66 -19.48
CA GLU A 94 -4.06 17.48 -19.39
C GLU A 94 -3.02 17.02 -20.44
N GLU A 95 -1.97 17.82 -20.67
CA GLU A 95 -0.84 17.46 -21.57
C GLU A 95 -0.18 16.11 -21.22
N ARG A 96 -0.34 15.64 -19.97
CA ARG A 96 0.09 14.32 -19.51
C ARG A 96 -1.06 13.63 -18.79
N PRO A 97 -1.86 12.79 -19.47
CA PRO A 97 -3.01 12.16 -18.85
C PRO A 97 -2.57 11.32 -17.64
N ARG A 98 -3.07 11.68 -16.47
CA ARG A 98 -2.95 10.87 -15.25
C ARG A 98 -4.26 10.14 -15.05
N VAL A 99 -4.18 8.82 -14.85
CA VAL A 99 -5.35 8.01 -14.50
C VAL A 99 -5.72 8.34 -13.06
N ARG A 100 -6.88 8.96 -12.85
CA ARG A 100 -7.44 9.20 -11.51
C ARG A 100 -7.92 7.86 -10.95
N MET A 101 -7.46 7.51 -9.75
CA MET A 101 -7.81 6.24 -9.10
C MET A 101 -8.85 6.40 -7.97
N TYR A 102 -9.23 7.64 -7.65
CA TYR A 102 -10.05 7.95 -6.48
C TYR A 102 -11.37 7.15 -6.46
N ASP A 103 -12.19 7.28 -7.51
CA ASP A 103 -13.50 6.61 -7.58
C ASP A 103 -13.37 5.08 -7.59
N PHE A 104 -12.36 4.56 -8.29
CA PHE A 104 -12.06 3.12 -8.31
C PHE A 104 -11.70 2.59 -6.91
N LEU A 105 -10.91 3.33 -6.15
CA LEU A 105 -10.53 2.94 -4.79
C LEU A 105 -11.69 3.11 -3.81
N CYS A 106 -12.55 4.13 -4.01
CA CYS A 106 -13.80 4.28 -3.25
C CYS A 106 -14.72 3.08 -3.44
N ASP A 107 -14.92 2.63 -4.69
CA ASP A 107 -15.69 1.42 -5.01
C ASP A 107 -15.05 0.17 -4.40
N THR A 108 -13.79 -0.10 -4.76
CA THR A 108 -13.19 -1.42 -4.51
C THR A 108 -12.65 -1.63 -3.10
N LEU A 109 -12.17 -0.59 -2.43
CA LEU A 109 -11.61 -0.70 -1.06
C LEU A 109 -12.63 -0.31 0.00
N PHE A 110 -13.34 0.80 -0.21
CA PHE A 110 -14.25 1.36 0.79
C PHE A 110 -15.72 0.96 0.57
N GLN A 111 -16.03 0.29 -0.54
CA GLN A 111 -17.39 -0.13 -0.90
C GLN A 111 -18.38 1.04 -0.91
N ILE A 112 -17.90 2.21 -1.32
CA ILE A 112 -18.73 3.39 -1.48
C ILE A 112 -19.63 3.15 -2.69
N PRO A 113 -20.96 3.34 -2.58
CA PRO A 113 -21.86 3.21 -3.70
C PRO A 113 -21.43 4.08 -4.89
N MET A 114 -21.65 3.59 -6.10
CA MET A 114 -21.30 4.29 -7.33
C MET A 114 -22.55 4.76 -8.06
N ARG A 115 -22.47 5.93 -8.71
CA ARG A 115 -23.53 6.46 -9.57
C ARG A 115 -22.98 6.87 -10.93
N PRO A 116 -23.80 6.87 -12.01
CA PRO A 116 -23.39 7.46 -13.27
C PRO A 116 -23.02 8.93 -13.11
N VAL A 117 -22.00 9.38 -13.84
CA VAL A 117 -21.65 10.81 -13.87
C VAL A 117 -22.83 11.64 -14.40
N GLY A 118 -22.95 12.89 -13.92
CA GLY A 118 -24.01 13.81 -14.33
C GLY A 118 -23.91 14.20 -15.82
N PRO A 119 -25.01 14.68 -16.41
CA PRO A 119 -25.06 15.08 -17.83
C PRO A 119 -24.12 16.25 -18.18
N GLU A 120 -23.63 16.98 -17.19
CA GLU A 120 -22.63 18.05 -17.33
C GLU A 120 -21.20 17.53 -17.57
N VAL A 121 -20.93 16.26 -17.28
CA VAL A 121 -19.60 15.66 -17.48
C VAL A 121 -19.43 15.23 -18.93
N ILE A 122 -18.48 15.83 -19.62
CA ILE A 122 -18.13 15.45 -21.00
C ILE A 122 -17.28 14.18 -20.95
N VAL A 123 -17.87 13.06 -21.35
CA VAL A 123 -17.17 11.79 -21.49
C VAL A 123 -16.60 11.71 -22.92
N PRO A 124 -15.26 11.70 -23.11
CA PRO A 124 -14.68 11.59 -24.44
C PRO A 124 -14.86 10.16 -24.99
N ASP A 125 -15.02 10.03 -26.30
CA ASP A 125 -14.94 8.73 -26.97
C ASP A 125 -13.49 8.25 -27.01
N PHE A 126 -13.29 6.95 -26.77
CA PHE A 126 -11.99 6.30 -26.88
C PHE A 126 -11.94 5.42 -28.11
N ARG A 127 -10.74 5.21 -28.66
CA ARG A 127 -10.51 4.16 -29.66
C ARG A 127 -9.85 2.98 -28.98
N ASP A 128 -10.41 1.79 -29.16
CA ASP A 128 -9.75 0.57 -28.72
C ASP A 128 -8.52 0.23 -29.59
N LEU A 129 -7.85 -0.89 -29.28
CA LEU A 129 -6.68 -1.36 -30.03
C LEU A 129 -6.98 -1.69 -31.51
N HIS A 130 -8.26 -1.84 -31.88
CA HIS A 130 -8.73 -2.09 -33.23
C HIS A 130 -9.25 -0.83 -33.94
N GLY A 131 -9.18 0.32 -33.27
CA GLY A 131 -9.66 1.61 -33.79
C GLY A 131 -11.17 1.80 -33.70
N GLN A 132 -11.92 0.89 -33.07
CA GLN A 132 -13.35 1.02 -32.83
C GLN A 132 -13.60 2.08 -31.75
N LEU A 133 -14.59 2.95 -32.00
CA LEU A 133 -15.04 3.92 -31.02
C LEU A 133 -15.78 3.21 -29.89
N VAL A 134 -15.34 3.47 -28.66
CA VAL A 134 -15.94 3.00 -27.42
C VAL A 134 -16.31 4.21 -26.60
N THR A 135 -17.60 4.35 -26.27
CA THR A 135 -18.09 5.38 -25.36
C THR A 135 -18.02 4.83 -23.93
N PRO A 136 -17.20 5.41 -23.04
CA PRO A 136 -17.11 5.01 -21.65
C PRO A 136 -18.44 5.14 -20.91
N GLN A 137 -18.64 4.30 -19.91
CA GLN A 137 -19.73 4.44 -18.95
C GLN A 137 -19.13 4.88 -17.62
N TRP A 138 -18.82 6.17 -17.52
CA TRP A 138 -18.18 6.70 -16.33
C TRP A 138 -19.12 6.73 -15.14
N MET A 139 -18.60 6.21 -14.04
CA MET A 139 -19.19 6.22 -12.72
C MET A 139 -18.35 7.09 -11.78
N GLU A 140 -18.98 7.65 -10.76
CA GLU A 140 -18.33 8.38 -9.66
C GLU A 140 -18.89 7.92 -8.32
N ALA A 141 -18.09 8.10 -7.26
CA ALA A 141 -18.48 7.75 -5.91
C ALA A 141 -19.68 8.60 -5.45
N ASP A 142 -20.73 7.92 -4.96
CA ASP A 142 -21.95 8.54 -4.47
C ASP A 142 -21.87 8.76 -2.95
N PHE A 143 -21.49 9.97 -2.58
CA PHE A 143 -21.42 10.40 -1.18
C PHE A 143 -22.69 11.06 -0.65
N SER A 144 -23.82 10.98 -1.37
CA SER A 144 -25.08 11.63 -0.97
C SER A 144 -25.51 11.29 0.46
N GLY A 145 -25.48 10.00 0.85
CA GLY A 145 -25.83 9.56 2.21
C GLY A 145 -24.87 10.01 3.33
N TRP A 146 -23.62 10.40 3.01
CA TRP A 146 -22.67 10.92 4.01
C TRP A 146 -22.80 12.41 4.22
N LYS A 147 -23.14 13.16 3.18
CA LYS A 147 -23.34 14.61 3.27
C LYS A 147 -24.47 14.98 4.25
N GLU A 148 -25.45 14.09 4.37
CA GLU A 148 -26.60 14.24 5.25
C GLU A 148 -26.36 13.66 6.65
N GLY A 149 -25.16 13.10 6.90
CA GLY A 149 -24.78 12.53 8.19
C GLY A 149 -25.44 11.19 8.49
N GLU A 150 -26.06 10.54 7.49
CA GLU A 150 -26.80 9.28 7.68
C GLU A 150 -25.87 8.08 7.81
N LEU A 151 -24.67 8.16 7.23
CA LEU A 151 -23.69 7.08 7.22
C LEU A 151 -22.41 7.48 7.97
N PRO A 152 -21.82 6.56 8.76
CA PRO A 152 -20.53 6.81 9.41
C PRO A 152 -19.42 6.89 8.38
N ARG A 153 -18.39 7.70 8.65
CA ARG A 153 -17.19 7.75 7.80
C ARG A 153 -16.58 6.35 7.65
N PRO A 154 -16.17 5.93 6.44
CA PRO A 154 -15.45 4.68 6.25
C PRO A 154 -14.21 4.61 7.15
N LYS A 155 -14.01 3.46 7.81
CA LYS A 155 -12.78 3.21 8.59
C LYS A 155 -11.57 3.09 7.65
N PRO A 156 -10.34 3.31 8.17
CA PRO A 156 -9.14 2.97 7.41
C PRO A 156 -9.17 1.52 6.94
N VAL A 157 -8.67 1.27 5.73
CA VAL A 157 -8.64 -0.06 5.11
C VAL A 157 -7.20 -0.54 5.03
N PHE A 158 -6.90 -1.61 5.76
CA PHE A 158 -5.62 -2.31 5.67
C PHE A 158 -5.73 -3.50 4.73
N ALA A 159 -5.06 -3.44 3.58
CA ALA A 159 -5.19 -4.43 2.53
C ALA A 159 -3.85 -4.77 1.88
N ALA A 160 -3.71 -5.99 1.38
CA ALA A 160 -2.57 -6.39 0.57
C ALA A 160 -2.46 -5.46 -0.65
N ASN A 161 -1.24 -5.04 -0.97
CA ASN A 161 -1.01 -4.18 -2.12
C ASN A 161 -1.36 -4.97 -3.39
N ARG A 162 -2.29 -4.44 -4.18
CA ARG A 162 -2.73 -5.03 -5.46
C ARG A 162 -1.59 -5.15 -6.47
N TYR A 163 -0.56 -4.31 -6.35
CA TYR A 163 0.63 -4.30 -7.20
C TYR A 163 1.89 -4.45 -6.33
N PRO A 164 2.11 -5.64 -5.74
CA PRO A 164 3.17 -5.80 -4.75
C PRO A 164 4.55 -5.62 -5.40
N TYR A 165 5.50 -5.21 -4.56
CA TYR A 165 6.89 -5.16 -4.96
C TYR A 165 7.48 -6.57 -4.87
N GLN A 166 8.54 -6.80 -5.63
CA GLN A 166 9.37 -7.97 -5.45
C GLN A 166 10.08 -7.83 -4.09
N LEU A 167 9.79 -8.77 -3.20
CA LEU A 167 10.39 -8.83 -1.87
C LEU A 167 11.24 -10.09 -1.74
N PRO A 168 12.24 -10.09 -0.85
CA PRO A 168 13.06 -11.27 -0.59
C PRO A 168 12.22 -12.44 -0.07
N GLU A 169 12.51 -13.63 -0.59
CA GLU A 169 12.03 -14.88 -0.01
C GLU A 169 13.00 -15.38 1.06
N ARG A 170 12.46 -16.16 2.01
CA ARG A 170 13.15 -16.75 3.13
C ARG A 170 12.79 -18.23 3.24
N PRO A 171 13.72 -19.10 3.66
CA PRO A 171 13.41 -20.49 3.90
C PRO A 171 12.50 -20.64 5.13
N ALA A 172 11.27 -21.10 4.93
CA ALA A 172 10.33 -21.38 6.03
C ALA A 172 9.24 -22.39 5.60
N SER A 173 8.65 -23.07 6.58
CA SER A 173 7.56 -24.03 6.35
C SER A 173 6.22 -23.35 6.05
N HIS A 174 5.95 -22.20 6.67
CA HIS A 174 4.71 -21.44 6.48
C HIS A 174 4.83 -20.36 5.40
N ALA A 175 3.76 -20.16 4.61
CA ALA A 175 3.76 -19.17 3.52
C ALA A 175 4.05 -17.74 3.99
N LEU A 176 3.44 -17.32 5.11
CA LEU A 176 3.67 -15.99 5.71
C LEU A 176 5.07 -15.80 6.31
N GLN A 177 5.79 -16.88 6.59
CA GLN A 177 7.19 -16.80 7.03
C GLN A 177 8.14 -16.79 5.83
N ARG A 178 7.75 -17.41 4.70
CA ARG A 178 8.57 -17.49 3.49
C ARG A 178 8.76 -16.18 2.76
N ALA A 179 7.85 -15.23 2.89
CA ALA A 179 7.93 -13.98 2.16
C ALA A 179 7.51 -12.82 3.05
N ALA A 180 8.20 -11.70 2.89
CA ALA A 180 7.67 -10.42 3.36
C ALA A 180 6.40 -10.07 2.59
N GLN A 181 5.51 -9.37 3.27
CA GLN A 181 4.19 -9.01 2.82
C GLN A 181 4.17 -7.52 2.50
N HIS A 182 3.64 -7.13 1.34
CA HIS A 182 3.45 -5.73 0.97
C HIS A 182 1.98 -5.35 1.08
N TRP A 183 1.64 -4.52 2.05
CA TRP A 183 0.29 -4.06 2.34
C TRP A 183 0.25 -2.54 2.32
N LEU A 184 -0.97 -2.00 2.31
CA LEU A 184 -1.25 -0.57 2.32
C LEU A 184 -2.29 -0.31 3.41
N LEU A 185 -2.11 0.79 4.14
CA LEU A 185 -3.16 1.35 4.99
C LEU A 185 -3.72 2.59 4.29
N TRP A 186 -4.98 2.52 3.88
CA TRP A 186 -5.69 3.56 3.15
C TRP A 186 -6.65 4.33 4.05
N TYR A 187 -6.72 5.64 3.86
CA TYR A 187 -7.67 6.50 4.55
C TYR A 187 -8.57 7.20 3.54
N CYS A 188 -9.88 7.02 3.70
CA CYS A 188 -10.88 7.72 2.90
C CYS A 188 -11.02 9.17 3.39
N HIS A 189 -11.14 10.10 2.46
CA HIS A 189 -11.64 11.46 2.70
C HIS A 189 -12.67 11.79 1.63
N TYR A 190 -13.55 12.75 1.89
CA TYR A 190 -14.57 13.16 0.95
C TYR A 190 -14.01 14.13 -0.10
N PRO A 191 -14.60 14.21 -1.31
CA PRO A 191 -14.09 15.08 -2.37
C PRO A 191 -14.08 16.58 -2.03
N TRP A 192 -14.83 17.01 -1.01
CA TRP A 192 -14.90 18.39 -0.53
C TRP A 192 -13.96 18.69 0.64
N GLU A 193 -13.13 17.73 1.03
CA GLU A 193 -12.15 17.88 2.11
C GLU A 193 -10.74 17.99 1.55
N GLU A 194 -9.86 18.65 2.30
CA GLU A 194 -8.43 18.53 2.03
C GLU A 194 -7.96 17.10 2.36
N VAL A 195 -6.98 16.60 1.60
CA VAL A 195 -6.37 15.30 1.87
C VAL A 195 -5.79 15.34 3.30
N PRO A 196 -6.29 14.52 4.23
CA PRO A 196 -5.86 14.58 5.61
C PRO A 196 -4.40 14.16 5.75
N ASP A 197 -3.67 14.89 6.59
CA ASP A 197 -2.34 14.50 7.06
C ASP A 197 -2.48 13.92 8.48
N PHE A 198 -2.57 12.59 8.57
CA PHE A 198 -2.73 11.91 9.86
C PHE A 198 -1.41 11.92 10.64
N PRO A 199 -1.41 12.11 11.97
CA PRO A 199 -0.20 11.98 12.78
C PRO A 199 0.46 10.59 12.68
N ASP A 200 1.79 10.54 12.76
CA ASP A 200 2.54 9.28 12.63
C ASP A 200 2.22 8.27 13.75
N ASP A 201 1.96 8.73 14.97
CA ASP A 201 1.56 7.87 16.09
C ASP A 201 0.19 7.22 15.86
N GLN A 202 -0.76 7.97 15.30
CA GLN A 202 -2.06 7.41 14.89
C GLN A 202 -1.88 6.34 13.80
N ILE A 203 -1.06 6.62 12.78
CA ILE A 203 -0.80 5.66 11.70
C ILE A 203 -0.14 4.39 12.24
N ASP A 204 0.85 4.52 13.14
CA ASP A 204 1.51 3.37 13.73
C ASP A 204 0.55 2.51 14.55
N GLU A 205 -0.33 3.13 15.35
CA GLU A 205 -1.36 2.43 16.12
C GLU A 205 -2.32 1.65 15.20
N ASP A 206 -2.79 2.29 14.12
CA ASP A 206 -3.67 1.66 13.14
C ASP A 206 -2.96 0.49 12.44
N VAL A 207 -1.74 0.68 11.93
CA VAL A 207 -0.95 -0.40 11.29
C VAL A 207 -0.73 -1.57 12.26
N ARG A 208 -0.30 -1.28 13.49
CA ARG A 208 -0.03 -2.27 14.52
C ARG A 208 -1.26 -3.12 14.83
N ARG A 209 -2.41 -2.47 15.02
CA ARG A 209 -3.69 -3.14 15.27
C ARG A 209 -4.07 -4.06 14.11
N GLU A 210 -4.07 -3.56 12.89
CA GLU A 210 -4.53 -4.33 11.72
C GLU A 210 -3.60 -5.50 11.39
N ILE A 211 -2.28 -5.31 11.48
CA ILE A 211 -1.31 -6.42 11.31
C ILE A 211 -1.50 -7.48 12.39
N GLN A 212 -1.71 -7.08 13.65
CA GLN A 212 -1.93 -8.03 14.73
C GLN A 212 -3.17 -8.89 14.49
N LEU A 213 -4.26 -8.30 13.99
CA LEU A 213 -5.47 -9.02 13.61
C LEU A 213 -5.18 -10.04 12.50
N VAL A 214 -4.49 -9.63 11.43
CA VAL A 214 -4.14 -10.51 10.31
C VAL A 214 -3.22 -11.64 10.77
N ALA A 215 -2.17 -11.35 11.54
CA ALA A 215 -1.23 -12.34 12.04
C ALA A 215 -1.92 -13.36 12.96
N THR A 216 -2.75 -12.89 13.89
CA THR A 216 -3.49 -13.74 14.84
C THR A 216 -4.49 -14.64 14.12
N ALA A 217 -5.20 -14.11 13.11
CA ALA A 217 -6.11 -14.90 12.28
C ALA A 217 -5.39 -16.03 11.50
N ASN A 218 -4.08 -15.87 11.27
CA ASN A 218 -3.22 -16.88 10.65
C ASN A 218 -2.41 -17.70 11.67
N GLY A 219 -2.76 -17.62 12.96
CA GLY A 219 -2.13 -18.42 14.00
C GLY A 219 -0.76 -17.92 14.44
N PHE A 220 -0.44 -16.64 14.26
CA PHE A 220 0.83 -16.07 14.74
C PHE A 220 0.58 -14.99 15.78
N LYS A 221 1.36 -15.03 16.87
CA LYS A 221 1.41 -13.93 17.84
C LYS A 221 2.45 -12.89 17.47
N LYS A 222 3.54 -13.32 16.85
CA LYS A 222 4.72 -12.49 16.61
C LYS A 222 4.77 -12.00 15.16
N VAL A 223 5.07 -10.72 14.98
CA VAL A 223 5.11 -10.07 13.67
C VAL A 223 6.02 -8.86 13.73
N ASP A 224 6.80 -8.67 12.67
CA ASP A 224 7.63 -7.48 12.48
C ASP A 224 7.10 -6.66 11.32
N TYR A 225 7.07 -5.34 11.47
CA TYR A 225 6.60 -4.46 10.42
C TYR A 225 7.38 -3.16 10.35
N ILE A 226 7.36 -2.55 9.17
CA ILE A 226 7.75 -1.16 8.97
C ILE A 226 6.68 -0.50 8.12
N TRP A 227 6.58 0.82 8.22
CA TRP A 227 5.78 1.59 7.28
C TRP A 227 6.44 2.93 6.97
N TYR A 228 6.07 3.51 5.82
CA TYR A 228 6.50 4.86 5.47
C TYR A 228 5.51 5.53 4.53
N ARG A 229 5.55 6.87 4.50
CA ARG A 229 4.81 7.70 3.56
C ARG A 229 5.54 7.72 2.23
N ASN A 230 4.87 7.35 1.14
CA ASN A 230 5.51 7.37 -0.17
C ASN A 230 5.67 8.84 -0.64
N PRO A 231 6.91 9.37 -0.77
CA PRO A 231 7.14 10.76 -1.18
C PRO A 231 6.69 11.04 -2.62
N SER A 232 6.42 10.00 -3.41
CA SER A 232 5.97 10.08 -4.80
C SER A 232 4.79 9.13 -5.02
N ALA A 233 3.76 9.28 -4.19
CA ALA A 233 2.52 8.52 -4.33
C ALA A 233 1.93 8.66 -5.75
N SER A 234 1.68 7.53 -6.42
CA SER A 234 1.04 7.51 -7.73
C SER A 234 -0.46 7.83 -7.67
N VAL A 235 -1.03 7.77 -6.46
CA VAL A 235 -2.41 8.15 -6.15
C VAL A 235 -2.35 9.25 -5.09
N PRO A 236 -2.15 10.52 -5.50
CA PRO A 236 -2.08 11.63 -4.55
C PRO A 236 -3.45 11.94 -3.92
N ASP A 237 -4.52 11.49 -4.56
CA ASP A 237 -5.91 11.82 -4.18
C ASP A 237 -6.47 10.94 -3.07
N LEU A 238 -5.70 9.99 -2.52
CA LEU A 238 -6.07 9.23 -1.33
C LEU A 238 -4.84 9.00 -0.48
N PHE A 239 -4.92 9.42 0.78
CA PHE A 239 -3.84 9.23 1.73
C PHE A 239 -3.64 7.74 2.01
N HIS A 240 -2.39 7.29 1.90
CA HIS A 240 -2.00 5.93 2.23
C HIS A 240 -0.53 5.85 2.61
N VAL A 241 -0.20 4.83 3.39
CA VAL A 241 1.19 4.45 3.69
C VAL A 241 1.52 3.07 3.13
N GLN A 242 2.79 2.86 2.78
CA GLN A 242 3.29 1.55 2.38
C GLN A 242 3.69 0.80 3.65
N VAL A 243 3.24 -0.45 3.77
CA VAL A 243 3.48 -1.28 4.94
C VAL A 243 4.14 -2.59 4.51
N PHE A 244 5.28 -2.89 5.11
CA PHE A 244 5.99 -4.14 4.87
C PHE A 244 6.05 -4.91 6.17
N TRP A 245 5.69 -6.20 6.15
CA TRP A 245 5.69 -6.99 7.35
C TRP A 245 6.06 -8.46 7.10
N ILE A 246 6.51 -9.13 8.16
CA ILE A 246 6.87 -10.54 8.16
C ILE A 246 6.35 -11.21 9.42
N VAL A 247 6.08 -12.50 9.32
CA VAL A 247 6.12 -13.38 10.49
C VAL A 247 7.57 -13.84 10.66
N PRO A 248 8.25 -13.55 11.79
CA PRO A 248 9.63 -13.97 11.99
C PRO A 248 9.71 -15.50 12.18
N GLU A 249 10.89 -16.10 11.94
CA GLU A 249 11.07 -17.56 11.97
C GLU A 249 10.84 -18.13 13.37
N GLU A 250 11.25 -17.39 14.41
CA GLU A 250 11.04 -17.77 15.81
C GLU A 250 9.58 -17.62 16.27
N ALA A 251 8.68 -17.13 15.42
CA ALA A 251 7.26 -17.10 15.75
C ALA A 251 6.69 -18.52 15.79
N GLU A 252 6.42 -19.03 17.00
CA GLU A 252 5.70 -20.27 17.17
C GLU A 252 4.28 -20.12 16.62
N ALA A 253 3.86 -21.08 15.79
CA ALA A 253 2.46 -21.19 15.40
C ALA A 253 1.64 -21.42 16.66
N LEU A 254 0.57 -20.64 16.81
CA LEU A 254 -0.42 -20.86 17.83
C LEU A 254 -0.99 -22.26 17.66
N ALA A 255 -1.02 -23.02 18.75
CA ALA A 255 -1.80 -24.25 18.78
C ALA A 255 -3.20 -23.94 18.22
N PRO A 256 -3.72 -24.74 17.28
CA PRO A 256 -5.07 -24.53 16.78
C PRO A 256 -5.98 -24.44 17.99
N ALA A 257 -6.77 -23.36 18.07
CA ALA A 257 -7.73 -23.21 19.15
C ALA A 257 -8.53 -24.51 19.21
N ALA A 258 -8.49 -25.21 20.35
CA ALA A 258 -9.27 -26.41 20.54
C ALA A 258 -10.72 -26.01 20.24
N MET A 259 -11.25 -26.49 19.10
CA MET A 259 -12.64 -26.25 18.74
C MET A 259 -13.44 -26.79 19.93
N PRO A 260 -14.25 -25.95 20.62
CA PRO A 260 -15.08 -26.46 21.69
C PRO A 260 -15.90 -27.62 21.11
N ASP A 261 -15.92 -28.76 21.79
CA ASP A 261 -16.78 -29.88 21.42
C ASP A 261 -18.22 -29.36 21.43
N VAL A 262 -18.73 -28.99 20.26
CA VAL A 262 -20.13 -28.65 20.07
C VAL A 262 -20.86 -29.99 20.04
N ALA A 263 -21.29 -30.44 21.22
CA ALA A 263 -22.24 -31.53 21.33
C ALA A 263 -23.54 -31.10 20.64
N PHE A 264 -23.85 -31.73 19.51
CA PHE A 264 -25.13 -31.62 18.82
C PHE A 264 -26.21 -32.45 19.53
#